data_AF-A0A7H9B067-F1
#
_entry.id   AF-A0A7H9B067-F1
#
_cell.length_a   1.000
_cell.length_b   1.000
_cell.length_c   1.000
_cell.angle_alpha   90.00
_cell.angle_beta   90.00
_cell.angle_gamma   90.00
#
_symmetry.space_group_name_H-M   'P 1'
#
loop_
_entity.id
_entity.type
_entity.pdbx_description
1 polymer ?
#
loop_
_entity_poly.entity_id
_entity_poly.type
_entity_poly.pdbx_seq_one_letter_code
_entity_poly.pdbx_strand_id
1 'polypeptide(L)'
;MSRPQVTVHSLSGEATSSAVPLPAVFSAPIRADIVHSVFVSVNKNKRQAYAVSEKAGHQTSAESWGTGRAVARIPRVGGGGTHRSGQAAFGNMCRGGRMFAPTKTWRKWNVKVNHNEKRFATASAIAASAISSLVLARGHRVEKIPEIPLVVSDDFESVKKTKEAVAAFKAIGAQSDLIKVLKSKKLRAGKGKYRNRRWTQRRGPLVVYSQDNGIVKACRNIPGVETANVASLNLLQLAPGAHLGRFVIWTESAFANLDKVWGSETVTSSKSGYSLPSNIITNTDVTRIINSSEIQSVVRPAGQATQKRTHVLKKNPLKNKQVLLRLNPYAKVFAAEKLGSKKAEKGGKKPSETFTQTLKHD
;
A
#
# COMPACT_ATOMS: atom_id res chain seq x y z
N MET A 1 8.92 -16.58 -13.50
CA MET A 1 10.32 -16.63 -13.98
C MET A 1 11.23 -16.45 -12.79
N SER A 2 11.62 -17.56 -12.18
CA SER A 2 12.72 -17.59 -11.25
C SER A 2 13.75 -18.57 -11.82
N ARG A 3 15.03 -18.23 -11.78
CA ARG A 3 16.08 -19.18 -12.17
C ARG A 3 15.99 -20.35 -11.19
N PRO A 4 16.00 -21.60 -11.66
CA PRO A 4 15.95 -22.75 -10.76
C PRO A 4 17.17 -22.82 -9.84
N GLN A 5 18.29 -22.20 -10.25
CA GLN A 5 19.53 -22.11 -9.52
C GLN A 5 20.00 -20.67 -9.40
N VAL A 6 20.61 -20.35 -8.26
CA VAL A 6 21.19 -19.05 -7.92
C VAL A 6 22.69 -19.23 -7.69
N THR A 7 23.50 -18.35 -8.27
CA THR A 7 24.96 -18.43 -8.21
C THR A 7 25.45 -17.88 -6.88
N VAL A 8 26.46 -18.53 -6.29
CA VAL A 8 27.10 -18.02 -5.07
C VAL A 8 28.23 -17.06 -5.48
N HIS A 9 28.28 -15.89 -4.84
CA HIS A 9 29.33 -14.90 -5.06
C HIS A 9 30.38 -14.94 -3.93
N SER A 10 31.65 -14.83 -4.29
CA SER A 10 32.72 -14.66 -3.32
C SER A 10 32.68 -13.28 -2.65
N LEU A 11 33.45 -13.10 -1.58
CA LEU A 11 33.60 -11.78 -0.94
C LEU A 11 34.33 -10.75 -1.82
N SER A 12 35.04 -11.19 -2.87
CA SER A 12 35.64 -10.31 -3.89
C SER A 12 34.65 -9.89 -4.97
N GLY A 13 33.42 -10.40 -4.94
CA GLY A 13 32.35 -10.08 -5.90
C GLY A 13 32.37 -10.97 -7.16
N GLU A 14 33.28 -11.93 -7.24
CA GLU A 14 33.37 -12.88 -8.34
C GLU A 14 32.29 -13.97 -8.20
N ALA A 15 31.71 -14.39 -9.31
CA ALA A 15 30.81 -15.53 -9.34
C ALA A 15 31.62 -16.82 -9.12
N THR A 16 31.20 -17.63 -8.15
CA THR A 16 31.79 -18.95 -7.90
C THR A 16 31.13 -19.99 -8.82
N SER A 17 31.77 -21.13 -9.01
CA SER A 17 31.19 -22.26 -9.74
C SER A 17 30.03 -22.95 -9.00
N SER A 18 29.84 -22.66 -7.71
CA SER A 18 28.74 -23.20 -6.91
C SER A 18 27.43 -22.45 -7.19
N ALA A 19 26.37 -23.24 -7.31
CA ALA A 19 25.01 -22.74 -7.46
C ALA A 19 24.07 -23.53 -6.52
N VAL A 20 23.16 -22.81 -5.89
CA VAL A 20 22.18 -23.38 -4.94
C VAL A 20 20.79 -23.32 -5.57
N PRO A 21 19.97 -24.37 -5.46
CA PRO A 21 18.60 -24.32 -5.93
C PRO A 21 17.83 -23.21 -5.21
N LEU A 22 16.89 -22.57 -5.92
CA LEU A 22 16.05 -21.55 -5.31
C LEU A 22 15.07 -22.19 -4.31
N PRO A 23 15.09 -21.78 -3.02
CA PRO A 23 14.18 -22.30 -2.01
C PRO A 23 12.71 -22.07 -2.37
N ALA A 24 11.85 -23.03 -2.05
CA ALA A 24 10.43 -23.03 -2.43
C ALA A 24 9.67 -21.81 -1.87
N VAL A 25 10.15 -21.21 -0.78
CA VAL A 25 9.57 -19.99 -0.17
C VAL A 25 9.54 -18.80 -1.14
N PHE A 26 10.44 -18.74 -2.13
CA PHE A 26 10.43 -17.67 -3.13
C PHE A 26 9.30 -17.80 -4.17
N SER A 27 8.70 -18.98 -4.27
CA SER A 27 7.52 -19.26 -5.10
C SER A 27 6.20 -19.06 -4.35
N ALA A 28 6.26 -18.68 -3.07
CA ALA A 28 5.07 -18.39 -2.26
C ALA A 28 4.30 -17.17 -2.81
N PRO A 29 2.97 -17.14 -2.67
CA PRO A 29 2.15 -16.02 -3.13
C PRO A 29 2.56 -14.71 -2.44
N ILE A 30 2.72 -13.66 -3.24
CA ILE A 30 3.02 -12.32 -2.73
C ILE A 30 1.70 -11.56 -2.50
N ARG A 31 1.31 -11.42 -1.22
CA ARG A 31 0.07 -10.72 -0.80
C ARG A 31 0.38 -9.43 -0.05
N ALA A 32 0.36 -8.31 -0.77
CA ALA A 32 0.66 -7.00 -0.19
C ALA A 32 -0.37 -6.56 0.87
N ASP A 33 -1.63 -6.95 0.70
CA ASP A 33 -2.74 -6.70 1.61
C ASP A 33 -2.53 -7.38 2.97
N ILE A 34 -2.18 -8.68 2.97
CA ILE A 34 -1.88 -9.45 4.19
C ILE A 34 -0.61 -8.91 4.85
N VAL A 35 0.41 -8.60 4.06
CA VAL A 35 1.65 -8.01 4.60
C VAL A 35 1.37 -6.68 5.29
N HIS A 36 0.49 -5.85 4.71
CA HIS A 36 0.08 -4.59 5.30
C HIS A 36 -0.71 -4.76 6.61
N SER A 37 -1.75 -5.61 6.62
CA SER A 37 -2.59 -5.85 7.81
C SER A 37 -1.74 -6.37 8.99
N VAL A 38 -0.88 -7.35 8.72
CA VAL A 38 0.02 -7.96 9.71
C VAL A 38 1.06 -6.95 10.17
N PHE A 39 1.69 -6.21 9.25
CA PHE A 39 2.71 -5.22 9.61
C PHE A 39 2.15 -4.15 10.56
N VAL A 40 0.98 -3.58 10.26
CA VAL A 40 0.34 -2.56 11.10
C VAL A 40 0.10 -3.08 12.52
N SER A 41 -0.33 -4.34 12.65
CA SER A 41 -0.63 -4.96 13.94
C SER A 41 0.64 -5.32 14.71
N VAL A 42 1.64 -5.92 14.06
CA VAL A 42 2.92 -6.30 14.68
C VAL A 42 3.72 -5.07 15.10
N ASN A 43 3.72 -4.00 14.29
CA ASN A 43 4.44 -2.76 14.59
C ASN A 43 3.88 -2.01 15.82
N LYS A 44 2.64 -2.29 16.24
CA LYS A 44 2.07 -1.75 17.48
C LYS A 44 2.66 -2.39 18.74
N ASN A 45 3.25 -3.58 18.66
CA ASN A 45 3.64 -4.39 19.83
C ASN A 45 4.91 -3.90 20.55
N LYS A 46 5.59 -2.86 20.05
CA LYS A 46 6.75 -2.21 20.71
C LYS A 46 6.38 -0.88 21.39
N ARG A 47 5.09 -0.56 21.50
CA ARG A 47 4.62 0.71 22.08
C ARG A 47 4.68 0.65 23.61
N GLN A 48 5.10 1.77 24.21
CA GLN A 48 5.01 1.98 25.65
C GLN A 48 3.71 2.73 25.97
N ALA A 49 3.07 2.36 27.08
CA ALA A 49 1.86 3.02 27.53
C ALA A 49 2.16 4.48 27.92
N TYR A 50 1.21 5.38 27.62
CA TYR A 50 1.23 6.75 28.10
C TYR A 50 -0.14 7.10 28.68
N ALA A 51 -0.15 7.81 29.80
CA ALA A 51 -1.35 8.26 30.50
C ALA A 51 -1.07 9.61 31.17
N VAL A 52 -2.11 10.41 31.32
CA VAL A 52 -2.07 11.60 32.18
C VAL A 52 -2.29 11.17 33.63
N SER A 53 -1.73 11.91 34.59
CA SER A 53 -1.99 11.67 36.02
C SER A 53 -3.49 11.74 36.31
N GLU A 54 -3.99 10.79 37.09
CA GLU A 54 -5.40 10.73 37.49
C GLU A 54 -5.84 11.94 38.34
N LYS A 55 -4.93 12.45 39.17
CA LYS A 55 -5.18 13.61 40.03
C LYS A 55 -5.13 14.95 39.26
N ALA A 56 -4.66 14.96 38.01
CA ALA A 56 -4.49 16.19 37.24
C ALA A 56 -5.84 16.90 37.01
N GLY A 57 -5.88 18.20 37.31
CA GLY A 57 -7.08 19.02 37.16
C GLY A 57 -8.14 18.83 38.25
N HIS A 58 -7.93 17.95 39.24
CA HIS A 58 -8.85 17.68 40.37
C HIS A 58 -8.28 18.03 41.75
N GLN A 59 -7.06 18.58 41.83
CA GLN A 59 -6.43 18.99 43.10
C GLN A 59 -6.92 20.35 43.61
N THR A 60 -8.21 20.65 43.46
CA THR A 60 -8.84 21.91 43.88
C THR A 60 -10.20 21.62 44.47
N SER A 61 -10.59 22.35 45.52
CA SER A 61 -11.87 22.23 46.22
C SER A 61 -12.95 23.15 45.62
N ALA A 62 -12.97 23.27 44.30
CA ALA A 62 -13.86 24.20 43.60
C ALA A 62 -15.33 23.73 43.66
N GLU A 63 -16.25 24.67 43.84
CA GLU A 63 -17.69 24.40 43.86
C GLU A 63 -18.41 25.37 42.93
N SER A 64 -19.58 24.97 42.40
CA SER A 64 -20.36 25.86 41.54
C SER A 64 -21.06 26.92 42.40
N TRP A 65 -21.02 28.18 41.97
CA TRP A 65 -21.78 29.24 42.62
C TRP A 65 -23.28 29.24 42.26
N GLY A 66 -23.71 28.30 41.41
CA GLY A 66 -25.11 28.18 40.98
C GLY A 66 -25.55 29.29 40.01
N THR A 67 -26.85 29.51 39.92
CA THR A 67 -27.46 30.61 39.15
C THR A 67 -27.57 31.89 39.98
N GLY A 68 -27.97 33.00 39.36
CA GLY A 68 -28.30 34.25 40.09
C GLY A 68 -27.11 35.16 40.43
N ARG A 69 -25.91 34.86 39.94
CA ARG A 69 -24.67 35.66 40.18
C ARG A 69 -24.06 36.26 38.91
N ALA A 70 -24.84 36.37 37.84
CA ALA A 70 -24.42 36.86 36.52
C ALA A 70 -23.16 36.17 35.94
N VAL A 71 -22.92 34.90 36.31
CA VAL A 71 -21.80 34.08 35.83
C VAL A 71 -22.24 32.67 35.46
N ALA A 72 -21.46 32.00 34.59
CA ALA A 72 -21.70 30.61 34.21
C ALA A 72 -21.55 29.63 35.39
N ARG A 73 -22.34 28.54 35.36
CA ARG A 73 -22.48 27.52 36.42
C ARG A 73 -21.30 26.54 36.59
N ILE A 74 -20.15 26.82 35.98
CA ILE A 74 -18.96 25.96 36.13
C ILE A 74 -18.41 26.06 37.57
N PRO A 75 -17.89 24.97 38.17
CA PRO A 75 -17.23 25.05 39.48
C PRO A 75 -16.10 26.08 39.50
N ARG A 76 -16.03 26.88 40.56
CA ARG A 76 -15.04 27.95 40.75
C ARG A 76 -14.23 27.73 42.02
N VAL A 77 -12.94 28.05 41.97
CA VAL A 77 -12.05 27.96 43.13
C VAL A 77 -12.49 28.96 44.19
N GLY A 78 -12.65 28.51 45.44
CA GLY A 78 -13.03 29.38 46.56
C GLY A 78 -11.91 30.28 47.10
N GLY A 79 -12.20 30.93 48.23
CA GLY A 79 -11.26 31.84 48.92
C GLY A 79 -11.10 33.21 48.27
N GLY A 80 -10.06 33.94 48.68
CA GLY A 80 -9.71 35.29 48.19
C GLY A 80 -8.21 35.58 48.34
N GLY A 81 -7.76 36.75 47.88
CA GLY A 81 -6.35 37.17 48.02
C GLY A 81 -5.36 36.50 47.05
N THR A 82 -5.83 35.65 46.13
CA THR A 82 -5.00 35.06 45.06
C THR A 82 -5.63 35.27 43.69
N HIS A 83 -4.80 35.34 42.64
CA HIS A 83 -5.28 35.42 41.26
C HIS A 83 -6.08 34.18 40.81
N ARG A 84 -6.04 33.08 41.57
CA ARG A 84 -6.73 31.83 41.23
C ARG A 84 -8.17 31.78 41.77
N SER A 85 -8.45 32.48 42.87
CA SER A 85 -9.78 32.54 43.48
C SER A 85 -10.82 33.09 42.48
N GLY A 86 -12.00 32.46 42.43
CA GLY A 86 -13.09 32.79 41.49
C GLY A 86 -12.90 32.24 40.07
N GLN A 87 -11.76 31.66 39.70
CA GLN A 87 -11.58 31.07 38.36
C GLN A 87 -12.26 29.70 38.22
N ALA A 88 -12.67 29.36 37.00
CA ALA A 88 -13.25 28.07 36.67
C ALA A 88 -12.26 26.89 36.85
N ALA A 89 -12.79 25.74 37.24
CA ALA A 89 -12.04 24.52 37.55
C ALA A 89 -12.74 23.26 37.04
N PHE A 90 -12.03 22.12 37.11
CA PHE A 90 -12.42 20.77 36.69
C PHE A 90 -12.75 20.57 35.20
N GLY A 91 -13.50 21.47 34.56
CA GLY A 91 -13.96 21.32 33.18
C GLY A 91 -12.82 21.24 32.16
N ASN A 92 -13.06 20.52 31.06
CA ASN A 92 -12.11 20.40 29.95
C ASN A 92 -11.90 21.68 29.15
N MET A 93 -12.88 22.60 29.22
CA MET A 93 -12.75 23.95 28.68
C MET A 93 -11.97 24.91 29.60
N CYS A 94 -11.71 24.51 30.86
CA CYS A 94 -11.09 25.38 31.84
C CYS A 94 -9.56 25.31 31.78
N ARG A 95 -8.90 26.47 31.85
CA ARG A 95 -7.44 26.54 32.05
C ARG A 95 -7.07 25.88 33.38
N GLY A 96 -6.18 24.89 33.34
CA GLY A 96 -5.78 24.10 34.52
C GLY A 96 -6.83 23.07 34.97
N GLY A 97 -7.92 22.88 34.23
CA GLY A 97 -8.88 21.80 34.44
C GLY A 97 -8.39 20.45 33.91
N ARG A 98 -9.21 19.40 34.06
CA ARG A 98 -8.89 18.06 33.54
C ARG A 98 -9.16 17.99 32.04
N MET A 99 -8.45 17.14 31.29
CA MET A 99 -8.84 16.89 29.89
C MET A 99 -10.11 16.04 29.77
N PHE A 100 -10.82 16.15 28.64
CA PHE A 100 -11.88 15.21 28.29
C PHE A 100 -11.30 13.80 28.06
N ALA A 101 -11.99 12.77 28.57
CA ALA A 101 -11.58 11.37 28.50
C ALA A 101 -10.07 11.16 28.75
N PRO A 102 -9.57 11.41 29.99
CA PRO A 102 -8.16 11.27 30.34
C PRO A 102 -7.56 9.95 29.85
N THR A 103 -6.36 10.00 29.27
CA THR A 103 -5.70 8.80 28.76
C THR A 103 -5.37 7.84 29.91
N LYS A 104 -5.74 6.58 29.73
CA LYS A 104 -5.54 5.52 30.72
C LYS A 104 -4.58 4.45 30.21
N THR A 105 -3.87 3.82 31.14
CA THR A 105 -2.84 2.81 30.86
C THR A 105 -3.41 1.52 30.28
N TRP A 106 -4.65 1.15 30.62
CA TRP A 106 -5.31 -0.08 30.16
C TRP A 106 -5.85 -0.02 28.72
N ARG A 107 -5.52 1.03 27.94
CA ARG A 107 -5.77 1.04 26.49
C ARG A 107 -5.15 -0.23 25.87
N LYS A 108 -5.81 -0.83 24.87
CA LYS A 108 -5.23 -1.96 24.12
C LYS A 108 -4.04 -1.48 23.27
N TRP A 109 -2.82 -1.67 23.77
CA TRP A 109 -1.58 -1.26 23.08
C TRP A 109 -1.13 -2.26 22.03
N ASN A 110 -1.14 -3.53 22.41
CA ASN A 110 -0.67 -4.65 21.62
C ASN A 110 -1.83 -5.30 20.85
N VAL A 111 -1.53 -5.85 19.68
CA VAL A 111 -2.50 -6.49 18.80
C VAL A 111 -2.04 -7.93 18.54
N LYS A 112 -2.91 -8.88 18.88
CA LYS A 112 -2.74 -10.29 18.52
C LYS A 112 -3.01 -10.44 17.02
N VAL A 113 -2.21 -11.27 16.37
CA VAL A 113 -2.37 -11.66 14.96
C VAL A 113 -2.20 -13.17 14.91
N ASN A 114 -3.00 -13.83 14.08
CA ASN A 114 -2.95 -15.26 13.89
C ASN A 114 -1.53 -15.69 13.50
N HIS A 115 -1.05 -16.77 14.11
CA HIS A 115 0.33 -17.22 13.88
C HIS A 115 0.55 -17.57 12.41
N ASN A 116 -0.41 -18.24 11.78
CA ASN A 116 -0.31 -18.59 10.36
C ASN A 116 -0.30 -17.36 9.45
N GLU A 117 -1.07 -16.32 9.76
CA GLU A 117 -1.09 -15.06 8.99
C GLU A 117 0.25 -14.31 9.11
N LYS A 118 0.90 -14.34 10.28
CA LYS A 118 2.27 -13.82 10.43
C LYS A 118 3.27 -14.58 9.56
N ARG A 119 3.14 -15.91 9.50
CA ARG A 119 3.98 -16.78 8.66
C ARG A 119 3.73 -16.52 7.17
N PHE A 120 2.48 -16.34 6.77
CA PHE A 120 2.11 -15.95 5.41
C PHE A 120 2.79 -14.62 5.02
N ALA A 121 2.61 -13.58 5.83
CA ALA A 121 3.19 -12.26 5.55
C ALA A 121 4.72 -12.29 5.45
N THR A 122 5.38 -13.09 6.28
CA THR A 122 6.84 -13.26 6.23
C THR A 122 7.28 -14.03 4.99
N ALA A 123 6.58 -15.12 4.61
CA ALA A 123 6.84 -15.84 3.36
C ALA A 123 6.66 -14.92 2.12
N SER A 124 5.56 -14.17 2.03
CA SER A 124 5.34 -13.19 0.96
C SER A 124 6.43 -12.11 0.90
N ALA A 125 6.94 -11.67 2.06
CA ALA A 125 8.00 -10.66 2.12
C ALA A 125 9.37 -11.22 1.70
N ILE A 126 9.65 -12.50 1.99
CA ILE A 126 10.82 -13.22 1.48
C ILE A 126 10.71 -13.37 -0.04
N ALA A 127 9.60 -13.88 -0.55
CA ALA A 127 9.35 -14.03 -1.98
C ALA A 127 9.54 -12.70 -2.74
N ALA A 128 9.01 -11.60 -2.20
CA ALA A 128 9.16 -10.28 -2.80
C ALA A 128 10.62 -9.77 -2.84
N SER A 129 11.52 -10.29 -2.00
CA SER A 129 12.95 -9.90 -2.04
C SER A 129 13.69 -10.49 -3.24
N ALA A 130 13.15 -11.53 -3.89
CA ALA A 130 13.69 -12.08 -5.13
C ALA A 130 13.35 -11.23 -6.37
N ILE A 131 12.40 -10.30 -6.27
CA ILE A 131 11.87 -9.57 -7.41
C ILE A 131 12.56 -8.21 -7.53
N SER A 132 13.42 -8.06 -8.52
CA SER A 132 14.18 -6.83 -8.78
C SER A 132 13.29 -5.57 -8.91
N SER A 133 12.14 -5.67 -9.58
CA SER A 133 11.21 -4.55 -9.73
C SER A 133 10.65 -4.04 -8.40
N LEU A 134 10.34 -4.93 -7.45
CA LEU A 134 9.89 -4.56 -6.11
C LEU A 134 11.03 -3.95 -5.29
N VAL A 135 12.25 -4.49 -5.43
CA VAL A 135 13.44 -3.98 -4.74
C VAL A 135 13.80 -2.57 -5.19
N LEU A 136 13.76 -2.31 -6.50
CA LEU A 136 13.97 -0.98 -7.08
C LEU A 136 12.85 -0.01 -6.70
N ALA A 137 11.59 -0.44 -6.73
CA ALA A 137 10.43 0.41 -6.38
C ALA A 137 10.51 0.92 -4.92
N ARG A 138 11.14 0.18 -4.01
CA ARG A 138 11.41 0.65 -2.64
C ARG A 138 12.51 1.71 -2.53
N GLY A 139 13.30 1.90 -3.58
CA GLY A 139 14.44 2.80 -3.59
C GLY A 139 15.74 2.18 -3.07
N HIS A 140 15.88 0.85 -3.15
CA HIS A 140 17.20 0.22 -3.03
C HIS A 140 17.99 0.42 -4.34
N ARG A 141 19.31 0.66 -4.22
CA ARG A 141 20.20 0.88 -5.37
C ARG A 141 20.84 -0.44 -5.78
N VAL A 142 20.10 -1.21 -6.57
CA VAL A 142 20.48 -2.56 -7.01
C VAL A 142 20.72 -2.65 -8.53
N GLU A 143 20.84 -1.50 -9.22
CA GLU A 143 20.98 -1.48 -10.69
C GLU A 143 22.27 -2.15 -11.19
N LYS A 144 23.32 -2.22 -10.36
CA LYS A 144 24.63 -2.80 -10.68
C LYS A 144 24.85 -4.20 -10.10
N ILE A 145 23.86 -4.77 -9.43
CA ILE A 145 23.97 -6.09 -8.81
C ILE A 145 23.78 -7.15 -9.91
N PRO A 146 24.61 -8.22 -9.94
CA PRO A 146 24.55 -9.21 -11.00
C PRO A 146 23.20 -9.94 -11.08
N GLU A 147 22.71 -10.43 -9.93
CA GLU A 147 21.41 -11.09 -9.85
C GLU A 147 20.76 -10.97 -8.47
N ILE A 148 19.47 -11.27 -8.41
CA ILE A 148 18.65 -11.29 -7.19
C ILE A 148 17.82 -12.59 -7.23
N PRO A 149 17.71 -13.36 -6.12
CA PRO A 149 18.35 -13.16 -4.81
C PRO A 149 19.88 -13.15 -4.86
N LEU A 150 20.51 -12.26 -4.10
CA LEU A 150 21.97 -12.19 -4.03
C LEU A 150 22.48 -13.13 -2.94
N VAL A 151 23.25 -14.15 -3.33
CA VAL A 151 23.84 -15.15 -2.43
C VAL A 151 25.35 -14.98 -2.39
N VAL A 152 25.93 -14.99 -1.20
CA VAL A 152 27.37 -14.83 -0.95
C VAL A 152 27.92 -16.03 -0.19
N SER A 153 29.24 -16.29 -0.33
CA SER A 153 29.95 -17.35 0.41
C SER A 153 29.74 -17.24 1.92
N ASP A 154 29.72 -18.40 2.59
CA ASP A 154 29.65 -18.54 4.04
C ASP A 154 30.85 -17.91 4.78
N ASP A 155 31.94 -17.62 4.07
CA ASP A 155 33.08 -16.84 4.61
C ASP A 155 32.62 -15.50 5.19
N PHE A 156 31.51 -14.94 4.68
CA PHE A 156 30.96 -13.70 5.20
C PHE A 156 30.55 -13.80 6.68
N GLU A 157 30.09 -14.96 7.15
CA GLU A 157 29.66 -15.17 8.54
C GLU A 157 30.82 -15.03 9.54
N SER A 158 32.04 -15.31 9.07
CA SER A 158 33.28 -15.31 9.87
C SER A 158 33.99 -13.96 9.90
N VAL A 159 33.48 -12.95 9.18
CA VAL A 159 34.07 -11.60 9.17
C VAL A 159 33.89 -10.92 10.52
N LYS A 160 35.02 -10.54 11.15
CA LYS A 160 35.04 -9.93 12.49
C LYS A 160 35.22 -8.40 12.46
N LYS A 161 35.91 -7.85 11.45
CA LYS A 161 36.19 -6.41 11.39
C LYS A 161 35.18 -5.68 10.50
N THR A 162 34.69 -4.53 10.98
CA THR A 162 33.76 -3.68 10.20
C THR A 162 34.38 -3.21 8.88
N LYS A 163 35.69 -2.96 8.84
CA LYS A 163 36.40 -2.56 7.61
C LYS A 163 36.31 -3.64 6.53
N GLU A 164 36.53 -4.90 6.90
CA GLU A 164 36.44 -6.06 6.01
C GLU A 164 35.00 -6.26 5.53
N ALA A 165 34.01 -6.14 6.42
CA ALA A 165 32.60 -6.22 6.05
C ALA A 165 32.20 -5.12 5.03
N VAL A 166 32.65 -3.87 5.24
CA VAL A 166 32.43 -2.78 4.27
C VAL A 166 33.11 -3.06 2.93
N ALA A 167 34.32 -3.65 2.93
CA ALA A 167 35.01 -4.03 1.70
C ALA A 167 34.22 -5.09 0.93
N ALA A 168 33.71 -6.12 1.61
CA ALA A 168 32.85 -7.14 1.00
C ALA A 168 31.58 -6.53 0.37
N PHE A 169 30.86 -5.65 1.08
CA PHE A 169 29.68 -4.98 0.49
C PHE A 169 30.02 -4.16 -0.77
N LYS A 170 31.22 -3.56 -0.83
CA LYS A 170 31.64 -2.83 -2.03
C LYS A 170 31.90 -3.77 -3.19
N ALA A 171 32.64 -4.85 -2.93
CA ALA A 171 33.00 -5.86 -3.91
C ALA A 171 31.75 -6.54 -4.51
N ILE A 172 30.76 -6.86 -3.68
CA ILE A 172 29.48 -7.48 -4.09
C ILE A 172 28.51 -6.46 -4.76
N GLY A 173 28.89 -5.18 -4.89
CA GLY A 173 28.09 -4.16 -5.59
C GLY A 173 27.04 -3.44 -4.73
N ALA A 174 26.96 -3.71 -3.42
CA ALA A 174 26.04 -3.06 -2.49
C ALA A 174 26.47 -1.63 -2.05
N GLN A 175 27.61 -1.13 -2.54
CA GLN A 175 28.15 0.19 -2.19
C GLN A 175 27.14 1.33 -2.38
N SER A 176 26.40 1.33 -3.50
CA SER A 176 25.42 2.37 -3.82
C SER A 176 24.30 2.44 -2.78
N ASP A 177 23.86 1.29 -2.25
CA ASP A 177 22.82 1.22 -1.23
C ASP A 177 23.32 1.75 0.13
N LEU A 178 24.59 1.49 0.47
CA LEU A 178 25.24 2.04 1.67
C LEU A 178 25.39 3.57 1.58
N ILE A 179 25.86 4.09 0.44
CA ILE A 179 26.02 5.53 0.21
C ILE A 179 24.67 6.25 0.33
N LYS A 180 23.58 5.65 -0.18
CA LYS A 180 22.22 6.18 -0.01
C LYS A 180 21.89 6.41 1.47
N VAL A 181 22.21 5.47 2.35
CA VAL A 181 21.91 5.61 3.78
C VAL A 181 22.68 6.79 4.37
N LEU A 182 23.99 6.86 4.13
CA LEU A 182 24.84 7.93 4.64
C LEU A 182 24.37 9.31 4.19
N LYS A 183 24.04 9.48 2.90
CA LYS A 183 23.54 10.74 2.34
C LYS A 183 22.14 11.13 2.83
N SER A 184 21.38 10.18 3.36
CA SER A 184 19.98 10.40 3.77
C SER A 184 19.78 10.86 5.22
N LYS A 185 20.86 10.96 6.02
CA LYS A 185 20.77 11.37 7.42
C LYS A 185 20.30 12.82 7.54
N LYS A 186 19.13 13.02 8.16
CA LYS A 186 18.53 14.35 8.39
C LYS A 186 17.96 14.44 9.80
N LEU A 187 17.81 15.67 10.30
CA LEU A 187 17.07 15.91 11.54
C LEU A 187 15.59 15.52 11.35
N ARG A 188 15.01 14.83 12.33
CA ARG A 188 13.59 14.46 12.30
C ARG A 188 12.72 15.71 12.33
N ALA A 189 11.70 15.77 11.47
CA ALA A 189 10.72 16.84 11.53
C ALA A 189 9.88 16.78 12.82
N GLY A 190 9.50 17.94 13.34
CA GLY A 190 8.59 18.08 14.49
C GLY A 190 9.19 17.74 15.87
N LYS A 191 8.29 17.47 16.82
CA LYS A 191 8.57 17.32 18.27
C LYS A 191 9.33 16.04 18.64
N GLY A 192 9.49 15.10 17.71
CA GLY A 192 10.23 13.85 17.97
C GLY A 192 11.72 14.06 18.24
N LYS A 193 12.28 15.21 17.85
CA LYS A 193 13.72 15.52 17.99
C LYS A 193 14.21 15.44 19.42
N TYR A 194 13.43 15.97 20.36
CA TYR A 194 13.73 15.98 21.80
C TYR A 194 13.13 14.79 22.55
N ARG A 195 12.54 13.81 21.83
CA ARG A 195 11.99 12.57 22.40
C ARG A 195 12.82 11.35 21.96
N ASN A 196 14.15 11.45 22.07
CA ASN A 196 15.12 10.40 21.72
C ASN A 196 15.02 9.85 20.28
N ARG A 197 14.49 10.67 19.35
CA ARG A 197 14.35 10.31 17.92
C ARG A 197 14.88 11.43 17.03
N ARG A 198 16.05 11.98 17.38
CA ARG A 198 16.66 13.18 16.77
C ARG A 198 16.91 13.06 15.28
N TRP A 199 17.41 11.90 14.83
CA TRP A 199 17.82 11.66 13.45
C TRP A 199 16.87 10.71 12.72
N THR A 200 16.81 10.86 11.40
CA THR A 200 16.15 9.94 10.48
C THR A 200 17.10 9.64 9.32
N GLN A 201 17.06 8.41 8.80
CA GLN A 201 17.85 7.95 7.66
C GLN A 201 17.11 6.81 6.97
N ARG A 202 17.50 6.48 5.73
CA ARG A 202 16.98 5.32 5.00
C ARG A 202 17.55 4.02 5.57
N ARG A 203 16.88 2.90 5.27
CA ARG A 203 17.42 1.56 5.53
C ARG A 203 18.29 1.11 4.36
N GLY A 204 19.31 0.33 4.69
CA GLY A 204 20.22 -0.32 3.75
C GLY A 204 19.87 -1.81 3.57
N PRO A 205 20.84 -2.63 3.14
CA PRO A 205 20.61 -4.06 2.93
C PRO A 205 20.31 -4.78 4.25
N LEU A 206 19.64 -5.93 4.13
CA LEU A 206 19.52 -6.92 5.20
C LEU A 206 20.47 -8.07 4.88
N VAL A 207 21.39 -8.37 5.78
CA VAL A 207 22.23 -9.57 5.66
C VAL A 207 21.58 -10.70 6.44
N VAL A 208 21.36 -11.83 5.79
CA VAL A 208 20.82 -13.03 6.43
C VAL A 208 21.92 -14.07 6.56
N TYR A 209 22.09 -14.59 7.77
CA TYR A 209 23.10 -15.59 8.12
C TYR A 209 22.45 -16.81 8.78
N SER A 210 23.14 -17.95 8.74
CA SER A 210 22.75 -19.19 9.40
C SER A 210 23.35 -19.24 10.81
N GLN A 211 24.66 -18.99 10.93
CA GLN A 211 25.40 -18.96 12.20
C GLN A 211 26.10 -17.59 12.41
N ASP A 212 26.17 -17.12 13.65
CA ASP A 212 26.87 -15.86 13.97
C ASP A 212 28.29 -16.15 14.47
N ASN A 213 29.27 -16.04 13.57
CA ASN A 213 30.69 -16.18 13.88
C ASN A 213 31.43 -14.82 14.00
N GLY A 214 30.67 -13.72 14.15
CA GLY A 214 31.21 -12.36 14.28
C GLY A 214 30.54 -11.34 13.36
N ILE A 215 29.81 -11.81 12.33
CA ILE A 215 29.17 -10.96 11.32
C ILE A 215 28.22 -9.91 11.90
N VAL A 216 27.46 -10.25 12.95
CA VAL A 216 26.55 -9.28 13.59
C VAL A 216 27.33 -8.11 14.18
N LYS A 217 28.45 -8.38 14.85
CA LYS A 217 29.30 -7.34 15.44
C LYS A 217 30.02 -6.53 14.37
N ALA A 218 30.45 -7.18 13.28
CA ALA A 218 31.11 -6.53 12.15
C ALA A 218 30.17 -5.55 11.43
N CYS A 219 28.92 -5.95 11.17
CA CYS A 219 27.93 -5.13 10.45
C CYS A 219 27.19 -4.10 11.31
N ARG A 220 27.06 -4.32 12.63
CA ARG A 220 26.29 -3.49 13.58
C ARG A 220 26.53 -1.98 13.47
N ASN A 221 27.78 -1.57 13.24
CA ASN A 221 28.15 -0.16 13.24
C ASN A 221 27.98 0.52 11.86
N ILE A 222 27.65 -0.26 10.81
CA ILE A 222 27.46 0.27 9.46
C ILE A 222 26.04 0.84 9.35
N PRO A 223 25.86 2.15 9.08
CA PRO A 223 24.54 2.76 9.08
C PRO A 223 23.58 2.11 8.08
N GLY A 224 22.42 1.68 8.57
CA GLY A 224 21.30 1.16 7.77
C GLY A 224 21.40 -0.32 7.40
N VAL A 225 22.57 -0.95 7.55
CA VAL A 225 22.70 -2.40 7.46
C VAL A 225 22.04 -3.02 8.68
N GLU A 226 21.23 -4.04 8.46
CA GLU A 226 20.72 -4.89 9.53
C GLU A 226 21.12 -6.33 9.24
N THR A 227 21.27 -7.14 10.28
CA THR A 227 21.52 -8.57 10.17
C THR A 227 20.31 -9.33 10.73
N ALA A 228 20.05 -10.52 10.22
CA ALA A 228 19.02 -11.42 10.74
C ALA A 228 19.46 -12.88 10.60
N ASN A 229 19.12 -13.71 11.59
CA ASN A 229 19.26 -15.15 11.45
C ASN A 229 18.11 -15.71 10.60
N VAL A 230 18.38 -16.70 9.74
CA VAL A 230 17.38 -17.37 8.90
C VAL A 230 16.18 -17.94 9.69
N ALA A 231 16.38 -18.37 10.94
CA ALA A 231 15.32 -18.88 11.81
C ALA A 231 14.40 -17.76 12.35
N SER A 232 14.90 -16.53 12.46
CA SER A 232 14.23 -15.40 13.13
C SER A 232 13.90 -14.25 12.17
N LEU A 233 13.57 -14.56 10.92
CA LEU A 233 13.25 -13.58 9.89
C LEU A 233 12.06 -12.69 10.28
N ASN A 234 12.36 -11.44 10.63
CA ASN A 234 11.36 -10.49 11.12
C ASN A 234 10.68 -9.74 9.96
N LEU A 235 9.34 -9.77 9.92
CA LEU A 235 8.55 -9.00 8.95
C LEU A 235 8.88 -7.49 8.98
N LEU A 236 9.14 -6.92 10.16
CA LEU A 236 9.46 -5.50 10.29
C LEU A 236 10.81 -5.14 9.65
N GLN A 237 11.69 -6.13 9.48
CA GLN A 237 12.92 -5.99 8.72
C GLN A 237 12.69 -6.29 7.25
N LEU A 238 11.95 -7.34 6.87
CA LEU A 238 11.73 -7.71 5.46
C LEU A 238 10.85 -6.71 4.69
N ALA A 239 9.80 -6.17 5.33
CA ALA A 239 8.89 -5.19 4.73
C ALA A 239 8.78 -3.89 5.56
N PRO A 240 9.85 -3.08 5.69
CA PRO A 240 9.83 -1.86 6.52
C PRO A 240 8.77 -0.85 6.06
N GLY A 241 7.78 -0.57 6.90
CA GLY A 241 6.66 0.32 6.53
C GLY A 241 5.61 -0.36 5.66
N ALA A 242 5.48 -1.69 5.75
CA ALA A 242 4.55 -2.52 4.95
C ALA A 242 4.81 -2.53 3.43
N HIS A 243 5.88 -1.90 2.94
CA HIS A 243 6.25 -1.98 1.52
C HIS A 243 7.11 -3.24 1.29
N LEU A 244 6.84 -4.00 0.24
CA LEU A 244 7.53 -5.25 -0.11
C LEU A 244 8.80 -5.02 -0.92
N GLY A 245 9.77 -5.95 -0.84
CA GLY A 245 10.99 -5.95 -1.68
C GLY A 245 12.25 -5.36 -1.03
N ARG A 246 12.60 -5.73 0.20
CA ARG A 246 13.89 -5.26 0.77
C ARG A 246 15.06 -5.88 0.00
N PHE A 247 16.15 -5.12 -0.15
CA PHE A 247 17.40 -5.71 -0.64
C PHE A 247 17.99 -6.62 0.44
N VAL A 248 17.99 -7.92 0.19
CA VAL A 248 18.49 -8.96 1.10
C VAL A 248 19.70 -9.63 0.48
N ILE A 249 20.75 -9.79 1.29
CA ILE A 249 21.98 -10.50 0.95
C ILE A 249 22.00 -11.77 1.80
N TRP A 250 21.98 -12.93 1.15
CA TRP A 250 21.93 -14.23 1.79
C TRP A 250 23.32 -14.85 1.84
N THR A 251 23.71 -15.47 2.94
CA THR A 251 24.82 -16.43 2.93
C THR A 251 24.36 -17.75 2.34
N GLU A 252 25.27 -18.51 1.73
CA GLU A 252 24.99 -19.80 1.11
C GLU A 252 24.27 -20.77 2.05
N SER A 253 24.80 -20.95 3.26
CA SER A 253 24.20 -21.77 4.31
C SER A 253 22.83 -21.27 4.74
N ALA A 254 22.62 -19.95 4.85
CA ALA A 254 21.31 -19.39 5.17
C ALA A 254 20.29 -19.65 4.07
N PHE A 255 20.72 -19.55 2.80
CA PHE A 255 19.88 -19.79 1.64
C PHE A 255 19.46 -21.26 1.56
N ALA A 256 20.40 -22.19 1.74
CA ALA A 256 20.10 -23.63 1.79
C ALA A 256 19.20 -24.00 2.99
N ASN A 257 19.36 -23.33 4.13
CA ASN A 257 18.57 -23.60 5.33
C ASN A 257 17.12 -23.05 5.23
N LEU A 258 16.78 -22.20 4.25
CA LEU A 258 15.42 -21.70 4.07
C LEU A 258 14.40 -22.82 3.82
N ASP A 259 14.74 -23.83 3.01
CA ASP A 259 13.83 -24.95 2.72
C ASP A 259 13.57 -25.78 3.97
N LYS A 260 14.56 -25.98 4.84
CA LYS A 260 14.35 -26.64 6.15
C LYS A 260 13.41 -25.82 7.04
N VAL A 261 13.52 -24.49 7.03
CA VAL A 261 12.74 -23.59 7.89
C VAL A 261 11.30 -23.37 7.40
N TRP A 262 11.09 -23.30 6.08
CA TRP A 262 9.79 -22.97 5.48
C TRP A 262 9.07 -24.17 4.87
N GLY A 263 9.80 -25.26 4.62
CA GLY A 263 9.32 -26.42 3.89
C GLY A 263 9.35 -26.20 2.38
N SER A 264 9.37 -27.31 1.66
CA SER A 264 9.21 -27.41 0.22
C SER A 264 8.23 -28.56 -0.08
N GLU A 265 8.03 -28.89 -1.36
CA GLU A 265 7.24 -30.06 -1.76
C GLU A 265 7.91 -31.38 -1.33
N THR A 266 9.24 -31.39 -1.19
CA THR A 266 10.04 -32.57 -0.84
C THR A 266 10.44 -32.61 0.63
N VAL A 267 10.54 -31.46 1.30
CA VAL A 267 11.03 -31.33 2.67
C VAL A 267 9.94 -30.72 3.55
N THR A 268 9.59 -31.40 4.64
CA THR A 268 8.66 -30.87 5.64
C THR A 268 9.25 -29.66 6.34
N SER A 269 8.43 -28.62 6.60
CA SER A 269 8.87 -27.48 7.39
C SER A 269 9.25 -27.88 8.81
N SER A 270 10.32 -27.30 9.35
CA SER A 270 10.66 -27.41 10.78
C SER A 270 9.59 -26.81 11.71
N LYS A 271 8.66 -26.03 11.18
CA LYS A 271 7.52 -25.50 11.91
C LYS A 271 6.42 -26.57 11.95
N SER A 272 6.11 -27.05 13.15
CA SER A 272 5.03 -28.02 13.36
C SER A 272 3.71 -27.58 12.71
N GLY A 273 3.12 -28.51 11.94
CA GLY A 273 1.84 -28.34 11.25
C GLY A 273 1.81 -27.23 10.19
N TYR A 274 2.97 -26.83 9.63
CA TYR A 274 3.05 -25.73 8.67
C TYR A 274 3.41 -26.22 7.26
N SER A 275 2.68 -25.71 6.28
CA SER A 275 3.01 -25.79 4.86
C SER A 275 3.04 -24.37 4.28
N LEU A 276 3.77 -24.19 3.17
CA LEU A 276 3.73 -22.93 2.43
C LEU A 276 2.32 -22.67 1.89
N PRO A 277 1.91 -21.38 1.79
CA PRO A 277 0.60 -21.06 1.23
C PRO A 277 0.52 -21.42 -0.26
N SER A 278 -0.59 -22.02 -0.67
CA SER A 278 -0.85 -22.39 -2.06
C SER A 278 -1.28 -21.19 -2.90
N ASN A 279 -0.93 -21.22 -4.18
CA ASN A 279 -1.40 -20.24 -5.15
C ASN A 279 -2.84 -20.56 -5.59
N ILE A 280 -3.69 -19.54 -5.65
CA ILE A 280 -5.07 -19.68 -6.17
C ILE A 280 -5.13 -19.58 -7.71
N ILE A 281 -4.06 -19.10 -8.32
CA ILE A 281 -3.88 -18.99 -9.77
C ILE A 281 -2.50 -19.54 -10.11
N THR A 282 -2.40 -20.34 -11.17
CA THR A 282 -1.16 -21.03 -11.55
C THR A 282 -0.14 -20.08 -12.21
N ASN A 283 -0.61 -19.15 -13.05
CA ASN A 283 0.24 -18.16 -13.72
C ASN A 283 -0.31 -16.75 -13.50
N THR A 284 0.56 -15.84 -13.07
CA THR A 284 0.23 -14.43 -12.83
C THR A 284 0.17 -13.60 -14.11
N ASP A 285 0.75 -14.08 -15.21
CA ASP A 285 0.68 -13.46 -16.53
C ASP A 285 -0.65 -13.80 -17.22
N VAL A 286 -1.68 -13.01 -16.89
CA VAL A 286 -3.03 -13.18 -17.41
C VAL A 286 -3.08 -12.91 -18.92
N THR A 287 -2.25 -11.99 -19.46
CA THR A 287 -2.26 -11.71 -20.89
C THR A 287 -1.72 -12.90 -21.69
N ARG A 288 -0.71 -13.61 -21.16
CA ARG A 288 -0.26 -14.89 -21.73
C ARG A 288 -1.37 -15.94 -21.73
N ILE A 289 -2.14 -16.06 -20.64
CA ILE A 289 -3.28 -16.99 -20.59
C ILE A 289 -4.32 -16.59 -21.64
N ILE A 290 -4.74 -15.32 -21.68
CA ILE A 290 -5.73 -14.80 -22.64
C ILE A 290 -5.30 -15.05 -24.09
N ASN A 291 -4.01 -14.89 -24.39
CA ASN A 291 -3.46 -15.05 -25.73
C ASN A 291 -3.08 -16.50 -26.08
N SER A 292 -3.40 -17.47 -25.22
CA SER A 292 -3.20 -18.90 -25.51
C SER A 292 -4.06 -19.36 -26.69
N SER A 293 -3.57 -20.37 -27.42
CA SER A 293 -4.25 -20.98 -28.57
C SER A 293 -5.67 -21.44 -28.24
N GLU A 294 -5.83 -22.04 -27.07
CA GLU A 294 -7.04 -22.63 -26.56
C GLU A 294 -8.11 -21.55 -26.38
N ILE A 295 -7.75 -20.41 -25.79
CA ILE A 295 -8.67 -19.28 -25.62
C ILE A 295 -8.94 -18.57 -26.96
N GLN A 296 -7.89 -18.26 -27.73
CA GLN A 296 -8.05 -17.54 -28.99
C GLN A 296 -8.85 -18.31 -30.04
N SER A 297 -8.87 -19.65 -29.99
CA SER A 297 -9.69 -20.48 -30.89
C SER A 297 -11.20 -20.32 -30.70
N VAL A 298 -11.64 -19.89 -29.51
CA VAL A 298 -13.07 -19.77 -29.14
C VAL A 298 -13.52 -18.31 -29.07
N VAL A 299 -12.59 -17.37 -28.88
CA VAL A 299 -12.91 -15.94 -28.73
C VAL A 299 -13.32 -15.34 -30.08
N ARG A 300 -14.46 -14.64 -30.10
CA ARG A 300 -14.93 -13.86 -31.25
C ARG A 300 -13.95 -12.75 -31.64
N PRO A 301 -13.90 -12.32 -32.92
CA PRO A 301 -13.07 -11.20 -33.32
C PRO A 301 -13.41 -9.92 -32.53
N ALA A 302 -12.38 -9.21 -32.07
CA ALA A 302 -12.55 -7.98 -31.32
C ALA A 302 -13.07 -6.85 -32.22
N GLY A 303 -13.99 -6.05 -31.68
CA GLY A 303 -14.38 -4.77 -32.30
C GLY A 303 -13.30 -3.70 -32.13
N GLN A 304 -13.58 -2.48 -32.60
CA GLN A 304 -12.69 -1.34 -32.38
C GLN A 304 -12.57 -1.02 -30.88
N ALA A 305 -11.35 -0.82 -30.38
CA ALA A 305 -11.08 -0.48 -28.99
C ALA A 305 -11.76 0.83 -28.55
N THR A 306 -11.86 1.79 -29.47
CA THR A 306 -12.61 3.03 -29.29
C THR A 306 -13.82 3.04 -30.19
N GLN A 307 -14.99 3.26 -29.60
CA GLN A 307 -16.22 3.35 -30.37
C GLN A 307 -16.28 4.69 -31.10
N LYS A 308 -16.49 4.63 -32.42
CA LYS A 308 -16.80 5.83 -33.20
C LYS A 308 -18.09 6.45 -32.68
N ARG A 309 -18.02 7.68 -32.17
CA ARG A 309 -19.21 8.42 -31.73
C ARG A 309 -20.09 8.75 -32.94
N THR A 310 -21.14 7.99 -33.12
CA THR A 310 -22.19 8.29 -34.10
C THR A 310 -23.19 9.27 -33.48
N HIS A 311 -23.73 10.17 -34.30
CA HIS A 311 -24.79 11.11 -33.89
C HIS A 311 -24.46 11.94 -32.63
N VAL A 312 -23.32 12.64 -32.63
CA VAL A 312 -22.89 13.49 -31.50
C VAL A 312 -23.79 14.70 -31.24
N LEU A 313 -24.47 15.19 -32.28
CA LEU A 313 -25.37 16.34 -32.19
C LEU A 313 -26.57 16.10 -33.10
N LYS A 314 -27.77 16.18 -32.52
CA LYS A 314 -29.04 16.08 -33.26
C LYS A 314 -29.22 17.35 -34.10
N LYS A 315 -29.04 17.23 -35.41
CA LYS A 315 -29.28 18.32 -36.36
C LYS A 315 -30.78 18.39 -36.68
N ASN A 316 -31.42 19.55 -36.47
CA ASN A 316 -32.85 19.73 -36.70
C ASN A 316 -33.18 19.67 -38.22
N PRO A 317 -34.00 18.71 -38.70
CA PRO A 317 -34.33 18.56 -40.13
C PRO A 317 -35.08 19.77 -40.72
N LEU A 318 -35.93 20.43 -39.94
CA LEU A 318 -36.71 21.59 -40.43
C LEU A 318 -35.82 22.79 -40.76
N LYS A 319 -34.65 22.88 -40.12
CA LYS A 319 -33.67 23.95 -40.36
C LYS A 319 -32.50 23.49 -41.25
N ASN A 320 -32.20 22.20 -41.32
CA ASN A 320 -31.07 21.64 -42.06
C ASN A 320 -31.55 20.73 -43.22
N LYS A 321 -31.55 21.28 -44.44
CA LYS A 321 -32.01 20.59 -45.66
C LYS A 321 -31.30 19.25 -45.92
N GLN A 322 -29.99 19.15 -45.67
CA GLN A 322 -29.24 17.91 -45.89
C GLN A 322 -29.72 16.77 -44.97
N VAL A 323 -30.10 17.09 -43.74
CA VAL A 323 -30.63 16.11 -42.78
C VAL A 323 -32.08 15.78 -43.09
N LEU A 324 -32.88 16.76 -43.53
CA LEU A 324 -34.24 16.51 -44.02
C LEU A 324 -34.26 15.53 -45.19
N LEU A 325 -33.41 15.76 -46.19
CA LEU A 325 -33.33 14.89 -47.37
C LEU A 325 -32.79 13.49 -47.03
N ARG A 326 -31.88 13.38 -46.06
CA ARG A 326 -31.41 12.09 -45.56
C ARG A 326 -32.54 11.29 -44.89
N LEU A 327 -33.45 11.96 -44.17
CA LEU A 327 -34.54 11.33 -43.44
C LEU A 327 -35.78 11.08 -44.33
N ASN A 328 -36.09 12.02 -45.22
CA ASN A 328 -37.26 11.96 -46.09
C ASN A 328 -36.90 12.42 -47.52
N PRO A 329 -36.69 11.49 -48.46
CA PRO A 329 -36.36 11.84 -49.85
C PRO A 329 -37.52 12.55 -50.57
N TYR A 330 -38.77 12.33 -50.16
CA TYR A 330 -39.95 12.97 -50.74
C TYR A 330 -39.98 14.50 -50.55
N ALA A 331 -39.25 15.02 -49.56
CA ALA A 331 -39.10 16.46 -49.35
C ALA A 331 -38.54 17.19 -50.60
N LYS A 332 -37.78 16.49 -51.45
CA LYS A 332 -37.30 17.03 -52.74
C LYS A 332 -38.45 17.29 -53.71
N VAL A 333 -39.35 16.33 -53.88
CA VAL A 333 -40.52 16.43 -54.77
C VAL A 333 -41.53 17.43 -54.21
N PHE A 334 -41.80 17.36 -52.90
CA PHE A 334 -42.71 18.28 -52.21
C PHE A 334 -42.33 19.76 -52.42
N ALA A 335 -41.03 20.07 -52.41
CA ALA A 335 -40.52 21.40 -52.69
C ALA A 335 -40.59 21.77 -54.17
N ALA A 336 -40.27 20.84 -55.07
CA ALA A 336 -40.31 21.06 -56.52
C ALA A 336 -41.72 21.39 -57.02
N GLU A 337 -42.72 20.64 -56.54
CA GLU A 337 -44.13 20.80 -56.91
C GLU A 337 -44.88 21.84 -56.05
N LYS A 338 -44.20 22.46 -55.08
CA LYS A 338 -44.77 23.41 -54.10
C LYS A 338 -46.07 22.91 -53.47
N LEU A 339 -46.12 21.63 -53.09
CA LEU A 339 -47.32 20.97 -52.57
C LEU A 339 -47.91 21.64 -51.31
N GLY A 340 -47.09 22.32 -50.52
CA GLY A 340 -47.55 23.10 -49.36
C GLY A 340 -48.41 24.33 -49.70
N SER A 341 -48.47 24.73 -50.97
CA SER A 341 -49.32 25.82 -51.47
C SER A 341 -50.28 25.33 -52.56
N LYS A 342 -50.59 24.02 -52.57
CA LYS A 342 -51.56 23.45 -53.50
C LYS A 342 -52.92 24.13 -53.28
N LYS A 343 -53.45 24.75 -54.32
CA LYS A 343 -54.76 25.41 -54.26
C LYS A 343 -55.83 24.34 -54.04
N ALA A 344 -56.69 24.56 -53.04
CA ALA A 344 -57.90 23.78 -52.89
C ALA A 344 -58.86 24.13 -54.03
N GLU A 345 -59.54 23.13 -54.57
CA GLU A 345 -60.67 23.35 -55.44
C GLU A 345 -61.79 24.02 -54.63
N LYS A 346 -62.21 25.21 -55.04
CA LYS A 346 -63.29 25.94 -54.36
C LYS A 346 -64.62 25.22 -54.63
N GLY A 347 -65.06 24.42 -53.67
CA GLY A 347 -66.38 23.79 -53.70
C GLY A 347 -67.47 24.76 -53.23
N GLY A 348 -68.47 25.02 -54.07
CA GLY A 348 -69.62 25.87 -53.75
C GLY A 348 -70.70 25.19 -52.90
N LYS A 349 -70.34 24.23 -52.03
CA LYS A 349 -71.32 23.53 -51.19
C LYS A 349 -71.78 24.45 -50.06
N LYS A 350 -73.06 24.81 -50.09
CA LYS A 350 -73.69 25.57 -49.00
C LYS A 350 -74.07 24.60 -47.87
N PRO A 351 -73.90 24.99 -46.58
CA PRO A 351 -74.42 24.18 -45.48
C PRO A 351 -75.95 24.03 -45.60
N SER A 352 -76.49 22.91 -45.15
CA SER A 352 -77.95 22.70 -45.16
C SER A 352 -78.64 23.70 -44.24
N GLU A 353 -79.87 24.07 -44.60
CA GLU A 353 -80.64 25.04 -43.81
C GLU A 353 -80.86 24.57 -42.37
N THR A 354 -81.07 23.26 -42.18
CA THR A 354 -81.13 22.64 -40.86
C THR A 354 -79.86 22.92 -40.04
N PHE A 355 -78.65 22.72 -40.59
CA PHE A 355 -77.40 23.04 -39.88
C PHE A 355 -77.30 24.53 -39.51
N THR A 356 -77.65 25.43 -40.43
CA THR A 356 -77.62 26.88 -40.13
C THR A 356 -78.68 27.30 -39.12
N GLN A 357 -79.84 26.65 -39.12
CA GLN A 357 -80.91 26.91 -38.17
C GLN A 357 -80.57 26.36 -36.79
N THR A 358 -79.97 25.18 -36.69
CA THR A 358 -79.51 24.63 -35.38
C THR A 358 -78.33 25.41 -34.80
N LEU A 359 -77.39 25.87 -35.64
CA LEU A 359 -76.25 26.69 -35.20
C LEU A 359 -76.67 28.04 -34.61
N LYS A 360 -77.78 28.61 -35.13
CA LYS A 360 -78.30 29.93 -34.76
C LYS A 360 -79.54 29.86 -33.85
N HIS A 361 -79.91 28.67 -33.41
CA HIS A 361 -80.98 28.49 -32.44
C HIS A 361 -80.41 28.74 -31.04
N ASP A 362 -81.14 29.45 -30.20
CA ASP A 362 -80.74 29.78 -28.83
C ASP A 362 -80.50 28.52 -27.96
#